data_AF-A0A3N0A1Q8-F1
#
_entry.id   AF-A0A3N0A1Q8-F1
#
_cell.length_a   1.000
_cell.length_b   1.000
_cell.length_c   1.000
_cell.angle_alpha   90.00
_cell.angle_beta   90.00
_cell.angle_gamma   90.00
#
_symmetry.space_group_name_H-M   'P 1'
#
loop_
_entity.id
_entity.type
_entity.pdbx_description
1 polymer ?
#
loop_
_entity_poly.entity_id
_entity_poly.type
_entity_poly.pdbx_seq_one_letter_code
_entity_poly.pdbx_strand_id
1 'polypeptide(L)' 'MARILAGKISDIPPGKMTKITADGKEILVANIDGSYHAIDDTCTHSGASLS' A
#
# COMPACT_ATOMS: atom_id res chain seq x y z
N MET A 1 19.49 -3.76 -0.51
CA MET A 1 18.08 -3.48 -0.88
C MET A 1 17.75 -2.06 -0.45
N ALA A 2 17.20 -1.24 -1.34
CA ALA A 2 16.74 0.10 -1.00
C ALA A 2 15.43 0.01 -0.19
N ARG A 3 15.19 1.00 0.67
CA ARG A 3 13.94 1.15 1.43
C ARG A 3 13.36 2.52 1.11
N ILE A 4 12.04 2.60 1.09
CA ILE A 4 11.29 3.84 0.87
C ILE A 4 10.42 4.12 2.09
N LEU A 5 10.14 5.39 2.35
CA LEU A 5 9.14 5.79 3.35
C LEU A 5 7.76 5.68 2.72
N ALA A 6 6.91 4.81 3.29
CA ALA A 6 5.55 4.58 2.80
C ALA A 6 4.51 5.55 3.40
N GLY A 7 4.76 6.12 4.58
CA GLY A 7 3.80 7.01 5.25
C GLY A 7 3.89 6.90 6.78
N LYS A 8 2.99 7.57 7.49
CA LYS A 8 2.90 7.46 8.95
C LYS A 8 1.94 6.35 9.35
N ILE A 9 2.24 5.70 10.47
CA ILE A 9 1.38 4.69 11.10
C ILE A 9 0.00 5.28 11.43
N SER A 10 -0.06 6.57 11.80
CA SER A 10 -1.31 7.29 12.07
C SER A 10 -2.25 7.40 10.87
N ASP A 11 -1.71 7.32 9.66
CA ASP A 11 -2.46 7.54 8.43
C ASP A 11 -3.10 6.23 7.91
N ILE A 12 -2.63 5.08 8.44
CA ILE A 12 -3.09 3.73 8.08
C ILE A 12 -3.42 2.94 9.36
N PRO A 13 -4.55 3.24 10.02
CA PRO A 13 -4.97 2.49 11.20
C PRO A 13 -5.36 1.04 10.83
N PRO A 14 -5.45 0.12 11.82
CA PRO A 14 -5.86 -1.26 11.57
C PRO A 14 -7.16 -1.37 10.77
N GLY A 15 -7.20 -2.25 9.77
CA GLY A 15 -8.34 -2.44 8.87
C GLY A 15 -8.44 -1.41 7.74
N LYS A 16 -7.45 -0.53 7.58
CA LYS A 16 -7.35 0.42 6.47
C LYS A 16 -6.20 0.06 5.53
N MET A 17 -6.32 0.57 4.31
CA MET A 17 -5.28 0.55 3.30
C MET A 17 -5.11 1.93 2.71
N THR A 18 -3.94 2.18 2.14
CA THR A 18 -3.64 3.40 1.39
C THR A 18 -2.82 3.08 0.16
N LYS A 19 -2.89 3.95 -0.84
CA LYS A 19 -2.04 3.90 -2.02
C LYS A 19 -0.88 4.87 -1.90
N ILE A 20 0.31 4.39 -2.25
CA ILE A 20 1.51 5.21 -2.35
C ILE A 20 2.11 5.10 -3.75
N THR A 21 2.82 6.13 -4.18
CA THR A 21 3.62 6.10 -5.41
C THR A 21 5.09 6.15 -5.05
N ALA A 22 5.86 5.16 -5.51
CA ALA A 22 7.30 5.12 -5.31
C ALA A 22 8.01 4.52 -6.53
N ASP A 23 9.08 5.17 -6.98
CA ASP A 23 9.81 4.80 -8.21
C ASP A 23 8.89 4.53 -9.41
N GLY A 24 7.81 5.33 -9.54
CA GLY A 24 6.82 5.21 -10.61
C GLY A 24 5.85 4.03 -10.49
N LYS A 25 5.87 3.28 -9.38
CA LYS A 25 4.94 2.19 -9.10
C LYS A 25 3.86 2.62 -8.12
N GLU A 26 2.63 2.14 -8.35
CA GLU A 26 1.52 2.27 -7.40
C GLU A 26 1.50 1.06 -6.48
N ILE A 27 1.59 1.31 -5.17
CA ILE A 27 1.71 0.28 -4.15
C ILE A 27 0.58 0.48 -3.15
N LEU A 28 -0.19 -0.58 -2.91
CA LEU A 28 -1.16 -0.64 -1.84
C LEU A 28 -0.46 -1.09 -0.56
N VAL A 29 -0.65 -0.34 0.51
CA VAL A 29 -0.19 -0.68 1.87
C VAL A 29 -1.41 -0.92 2.74
N ALA A 30 -1.57 -2.13 3.25
CA ALA A 30 -2.66 -2.52 4.13
C ALA A 30 -2.16 -2.76 5.56
N ASN A 31 -2.95 -2.34 6.54
CA ASN A 31 -2.76 -2.67 7.95
C ASN A 31 -3.78 -3.73 8.37
N ILE A 32 -3.34 -4.98 8.54
CA ILE A 32 -4.18 -6.11 8.96
C ILE A 32 -3.80 -6.43 10.41
N ASP A 33 -4.69 -6.11 11.35
CA ASP A 33 -4.49 -6.34 12.79
C ASP A 33 -3.14 -5.84 13.34
N GLY A 34 -2.69 -4.68 12.88
CA GLY A 34 -1.41 -4.07 13.28
C GLY A 34 -0.20 -4.51 12.45
N SER A 35 -0.38 -5.43 11.52
CA SER A 35 0.67 -5.92 10.63
C SER A 35 0.56 -5.29 9.24
N TYR A 36 1.65 -4.68 8.78
CA TYR A 36 1.70 -3.97 7.50
C TYR A 36 2.12 -4.88 6.36
N HIS A 37 1.36 -4.84 5.27
CA HIS A 37 1.56 -5.63 4.06
C HIS A 37 1.53 -4.70 2.85
N ALA A 38 2.36 -5.00 1.84
CA ALA A 38 2.42 -4.20 0.62
C ALA A 38 2.28 -5.08 -0.63
N ILE A 39 1.44 -4.67 -1.57
CA ILE A 39 1.23 -5.31 -2.87
C ILE A 39 1.17 -4.24 -3.96
N ASP A 40 1.23 -4.65 -5.23
CA ASP A 40 0.89 -3.75 -6.34
C ASP A 40 -0.57 -3.28 -6.20
N ASP A 41 -0.84 -1.99 -6.39
CA ASP A 41 -2.21 -1.46 -6.32
C ASP A 41 -3.03 -1.83 -7.56
N THR A 42 -2.39 -2.33 -8.61
CA THR A 42 -3.04 -2.66 -9.87
C THR A 42 -3.70 -4.04 -9.79
N CYS A 43 -5.03 -4.08 -9.90
CA CYS A 43 -5.78 -5.33 -10.01
C CYS A 43 -5.34 -6.10 -11.26
N THR A 44 -4.91 -7.34 -11.07
CA THR A 44 -4.41 -8.20 -12.17
C THR A 44 -5.50 -8.61 -13.17
N HIS A 45 -6.78 -8.36 -12.88
CA HIS A 45 -7.89 -8.67 -13.78
C HIS A 45 -8.08 -7.61 -14.87
N SER A 46 -8.18 -6.33 -14.51
CA SER A 46 -8.48 -5.25 -15.47
C SER A 46 -7.77 -3.94 -15.18
N GLY A 47 -6.74 -3.94 -14.32
CA GLY A 47 -5.90 -2.76 -14.07
C GLY A 47 -6.53 -1.68 -13.19
N ALA A 48 -7.65 -1.96 -12.53
CA ALA A 48 -8.23 -1.03 -11.56
C ALA A 48 -7.39 -0.92 -10.28
N SER A 49 -7.49 0.22 -9.59
CA SER A 49 -6.91 0.41 -8.26
C SER A 49 -7.58 -0.51 -7.23
N LEU A 50 -6.78 -1.12 -6.35
CA LEU A 50 -7.25 -2.00 -5.27
C LEU A 50 -7.58 -1.24 -3.98
N SER A 51 -7.08 -0.01 -3.83
CA SER A 51 -7.20 0.84 -2.63
C SER A 51 -8.49 1.65 -2.54
#